data_AF-A0A1I3GS93-F1
#
_entry.id   AF-A0A1I3GS93-F1
#
_cell.length_a   1.000
_cell.length_b   1.000
_cell.length_c   1.000
_cell.angle_alpha   90.00
_cell.angle_beta   90.00
_cell.angle_gamma   90.00
#
_symmetry.space_group_name_H-M   'P 1'
#
loop_
_entity.id
_entity.type
_entity.pdbx_description
1 polymer ?
#
loop_
_entity_poly.entity_id
_entity_poly.type
_entity_poly.pdbx_seq_one_letter_code
_entity_poly.pdbx_strand_id
1 'polypeptide(L)'
;MNASKTYGIDISFEELKLPLFHDVLVLAKNAVQGKLGLGRSLDLLAPGVFQSIDTEVESERIEAVFINRKLLTKIPVEHLMRVLQRHVFEYVGEGELIQVDMKVRISMHNINE
;
A
#
# COMPACT_ATOMS: atom_id res chain seq x y z
N MET A 1 -44.32 -24.18 -33.80
CA MET A 1 -43.98 -23.56 -32.50
C MET A 1 -42.57 -23.02 -32.60
N ASN A 2 -42.39 -21.70 -32.57
CA ASN A 2 -41.06 -21.07 -32.57
C ASN A 2 -40.48 -21.14 -31.15
N ALA A 3 -39.32 -21.76 -30.99
CA ALA A 3 -38.60 -21.77 -29.72
C ALA A 3 -38.03 -20.36 -29.46
N SER A 4 -38.58 -19.65 -28.47
CA SER A 4 -37.98 -18.40 -27.99
C SER A 4 -36.76 -18.75 -27.14
N LYS A 5 -35.63 -18.09 -27.44
CA LYS A 5 -34.43 -18.20 -26.61
C LYS A 5 -34.65 -17.39 -25.34
N THR A 6 -34.51 -18.04 -24.19
CA THR A 6 -34.54 -17.38 -22.88
C THR A 6 -33.11 -17.17 -22.42
N TYR A 7 -32.78 -15.93 -22.05
CA TYR A 7 -31.48 -15.57 -21.50
C TYR A 7 -31.67 -15.24 -20.03
N GLY A 8 -30.98 -15.97 -19.15
CA GLY A 8 -30.85 -15.63 -17.74
C GLY A 8 -29.55 -14.86 -17.52
N ILE A 9 -29.62 -13.73 -16.84
CA ILE A 9 -28.45 -12.91 -16.49
C ILE A 9 -28.52 -12.64 -15.00
N ASP A 10 -27.55 -13.16 -14.26
CA ASP A 10 -27.33 -12.83 -12.85
C ASP A 10 -26.23 -11.76 -12.74
N ILE A 11 -26.50 -10.72 -11.97
CA ILE A 11 -25.60 -9.57 -11.80
C ILE A 11 -25.35 -9.33 -10.32
N SER A 12 -24.08 -9.18 -9.95
CA SER A 12 -23.64 -8.69 -8.64
C SER A 12 -22.66 -7.53 -8.81
N PHE A 13 -22.70 -6.54 -7.92
CA PHE A 13 -21.79 -5.40 -7.92
C PHE A 13 -21.45 -4.97 -6.48
N GLU A 14 -20.28 -4.36 -6.32
CA GLU A 14 -19.84 -3.71 -5.08
C GLU A 14 -19.29 -2.31 -5.39
N GLU A 15 -19.35 -1.42 -4.40
CA GLU A 15 -18.74 -0.09 -4.50
C GLU A 15 -17.23 -0.21 -4.27
N LEU A 16 -16.43 0.02 -5.30
CA LEU A 16 -14.98 0.15 -5.15
C LEU A 16 -14.65 1.51 -4.52
N LYS A 17 -14.00 1.48 -3.36
CA LYS A 17 -13.49 2.70 -2.69
C LYS A 17 -12.04 2.92 -3.08
N LEU A 18 -11.79 4.04 -3.76
CA LEU A 18 -10.43 4.48 -4.05
C LEU A 18 -9.76 5.03 -2.78
N PRO A 19 -8.43 4.88 -2.65
CA PRO A 19 -7.53 4.15 -3.55
C PRO A 19 -7.60 2.62 -3.36
N LEU A 20 -7.34 1.85 -4.43
CA LEU A 20 -7.36 0.37 -4.42
C LEU A 20 -6.18 -0.26 -3.64
N PHE A 21 -5.16 0.53 -3.33
CA PHE A 21 -4.04 0.15 -2.48
C PHE A 21 -4.22 0.76 -1.10
N HIS A 22 -4.02 -0.04 -0.07
CA HIS A 22 -4.55 0.28 1.24
C HIS A 22 -3.49 0.53 2.30
N ASP A 23 -2.33 -0.11 2.23
CA ASP A 23 -1.41 -0.14 3.37
C ASP A 23 -0.08 0.55 3.07
N VAL A 24 0.80 -0.07 2.28
CA VAL A 24 2.15 0.45 2.03
C VAL A 24 2.52 0.32 0.55
N LEU A 25 3.16 1.36 0.01
CA LEU A 25 3.84 1.33 -1.28
C LEU A 25 5.33 1.55 -1.06
N VAL A 26 6.16 0.69 -1.63
CA VAL A 26 7.63 0.81 -1.63
C VAL A 26 8.06 1.22 -3.03
N LEU A 27 8.71 2.36 -3.14
CA LEU A 27 9.17 2.92 -4.41
C LEU A 27 10.69 2.72 -4.53
N ALA A 28 11.10 1.91 -5.51
CA ALA A 28 12.50 1.76 -5.85
C ALA A 28 13.05 3.02 -6.50
N LYS A 29 14.36 3.23 -6.42
CA LYS A 29 15.05 4.24 -7.22
C LYS A 29 14.84 3.96 -8.70
N ASN A 30 14.83 5.03 -9.50
CA ASN A 30 14.63 5.02 -10.95
C ASN A 30 13.24 4.50 -11.40
N ALA A 31 12.27 4.43 -10.49
CA ALA A 31 10.88 4.17 -10.87
C ALA A 31 10.34 5.31 -11.73
N VAL A 32 9.56 4.97 -12.76
CA VAL A 32 9.11 5.89 -13.81
C VAL A 32 8.40 7.13 -13.26
N GLN A 33 7.64 6.97 -12.18
CA GLN A 33 6.89 8.03 -11.54
C GLN A 33 7.76 8.93 -10.66
N GLY A 34 8.84 8.39 -10.09
CA GLY A 34 9.63 9.00 -9.02
C GLY A 34 8.82 9.34 -7.76
N LYS A 35 9.50 9.70 -6.67
CA LYS A 35 8.88 10.05 -5.39
C LYS A 35 7.89 11.22 -5.53
N LEU A 36 8.29 12.25 -6.28
CA LEU A 36 7.46 13.45 -6.46
C LEU A 36 6.22 13.17 -7.32
N GLY A 37 6.34 12.40 -8.40
CA GLY A 37 5.21 12.08 -9.27
C GLY A 37 4.21 11.19 -8.57
N LEU A 38 4.68 10.11 -7.93
CA LEU A 38 3.82 9.22 -7.17
C LEU A 38 3.14 9.95 -6.00
N GLY A 39 3.89 10.74 -5.22
CA GLY A 39 3.32 11.51 -4.11
C GLY A 39 2.19 12.45 -4.54
N ARG A 40 2.36 13.18 -5.65
CA ARG A 40 1.31 14.04 -6.21
C ARG A 40 0.09 13.24 -6.66
N SER A 41 0.29 12.10 -7.31
CA SER A 41 -0.82 11.23 -7.71
C SER A 41 -1.60 10.71 -6.50
N LEU A 42 -0.90 10.30 -5.45
CA LEU A 42 -1.53 9.85 -4.20
C LEU A 42 -2.30 10.98 -3.51
N ASP A 43 -1.74 12.19 -3.45
CA ASP A 43 -2.42 13.34 -2.85
C ASP A 43 -3.66 13.78 -3.66
N LEU A 44 -3.62 13.68 -5.00
CA LEU A 44 -4.79 13.96 -5.84
C LEU A 44 -5.89 12.91 -5.65
N LEU A 45 -5.52 11.64 -5.49
CA LEU A 45 -6.46 10.52 -5.33
C LEU A 45 -7.05 10.44 -3.92
N ALA A 46 -6.20 10.65 -2.91
CA ALA A 46 -6.51 10.40 -1.51
C ALA A 46 -5.72 11.37 -0.61
N PRO A 47 -6.09 12.67 -0.58
CA PRO A 47 -5.35 13.70 0.11
C PRO A 47 -5.04 13.34 1.56
N GLY A 48 -3.75 13.35 1.93
CA GLY A 48 -3.30 13.11 3.29
C GLY A 48 -3.47 11.68 3.81
N VAL A 49 -3.93 10.72 2.99
CA VAL A 49 -4.06 9.31 3.41
C VAL A 49 -2.71 8.66 3.59
N PHE A 50 -1.74 9.00 2.75
CA PHE A 50 -0.38 8.47 2.81
C PHE A 50 0.58 9.45 3.46
N GLN A 51 1.52 8.90 4.22
CA GLN A 51 2.72 9.58 4.67
C GLN A 51 3.90 9.03 3.87
N SER A 52 4.66 9.93 3.24
CA SER A 52 5.91 9.58 2.58
C SER A 52 7.06 9.59 3.59
N ILE A 53 7.87 8.54 3.54
CA ILE A 53 9.14 8.41 4.25
C ILE A 53 10.23 8.38 3.20
N ASP A 54 11.15 9.34 3.27
CA ASP A 54 12.35 9.37 2.45
C ASP A 54 13.30 8.27 2.93
N THR A 55 13.87 7.50 2.00
CA THR A 55 14.83 6.43 2.32
C THR A 55 16.12 6.54 1.53
N GLU A 56 16.33 7.64 0.80
CA GLU A 56 17.48 7.77 -0.11
C GLU A 56 18.83 7.71 0.62
N VAL A 57 18.87 8.14 1.89
CA VAL A 57 20.08 8.15 2.72
C VAL A 57 20.33 6.79 3.37
N GLU A 58 19.27 6.04 3.66
CA GLU A 58 19.32 4.77 4.38
C GLU A 58 19.32 3.54 3.46
N SER A 59 19.01 3.71 2.16
CA SER A 59 18.87 2.62 1.21
C SER A 59 19.48 2.94 -0.14
N GLU A 60 20.31 2.01 -0.64
CA GLU A 60 20.86 2.11 -2.00
C GLU A 60 19.79 1.87 -3.08
N ARG A 61 18.72 1.12 -2.76
CA ARG A 61 17.72 0.66 -3.75
C ARG A 61 16.36 1.34 -3.66
N ILE A 62 15.99 1.85 -2.49
CA ILE A 62 14.65 2.40 -2.23
C ILE A 62 14.73 3.92 -2.17
N GLU A 63 13.87 4.60 -2.93
CA GLU A 63 13.76 6.06 -2.96
C GLU A 63 12.82 6.55 -1.85
N ALA A 64 11.66 5.92 -1.72
CA ALA A 64 10.67 6.29 -0.73
C ALA A 64 9.75 5.13 -0.35
N VAL A 65 9.12 5.26 0.82
CA VAL A 65 8.01 4.40 1.24
C VAL A 65 6.80 5.27 1.56
N PHE A 66 5.66 4.97 0.95
CA PHE A 66 4.39 5.63 1.23
C PHE A 66 3.53 4.72 2.10
N ILE A 67 3.20 5.19 3.30
CA ILE A 67 2.49 4.39 4.31
C ILE A 67 1.14 5.04 4.59
N ASN A 68 0.07 4.25 4.58
CA ASN A 68 -1.24 4.72 5.00
C ASN A 68 -1.19 5.14 6.47
N ARG A 69 -1.58 6.38 6.77
CA ARG A 69 -1.57 6.93 8.13
C ARG A 69 -2.41 6.10 9.11
N LYS A 70 -3.46 5.41 8.64
CA LYS A 70 -4.26 4.50 9.48
C LYS A 70 -3.48 3.29 10.00
N LEU A 71 -2.40 2.91 9.32
CA LEU A 71 -1.47 1.89 9.81
C LEU A 71 -0.58 2.46 10.91
N LEU A 72 -0.13 3.71 10.73
CA LEU A 72 0.73 4.42 11.69
C LEU A 72 0.02 4.76 13.01
N THR A 73 -1.31 4.77 13.06
CA THR A 73 -2.05 4.88 14.33
C THR A 73 -1.98 3.59 15.18
N LYS A 74 -1.55 2.47 14.59
CA LYS A 74 -1.50 1.15 15.23
C LYS A 74 -0.09 0.64 15.44
N ILE A 75 0.84 1.01 14.55
CA ILE A 75 2.23 0.54 14.55
C ILE A 75 3.16 1.75 14.39
N PRO A 76 4.16 1.93 15.27
CA PRO A 76 5.17 2.97 15.10
C PRO A 76 5.91 2.86 13.77
N VAL A 77 6.18 3.99 13.12
CA VAL A 77 6.81 4.05 11.80
C VAL A 77 8.18 3.36 11.80
N GLU A 78 8.96 3.50 12.88
CA GLU A 78 10.29 2.91 13.01
C GLU A 78 10.24 1.39 13.11
N HIS A 79 9.18 0.83 13.69
CA HIS A 79 8.98 -0.61 13.71
C HIS A 79 8.60 -1.12 12.33
N LEU A 80 7.68 -0.44 11.65
CA LEU A 80 7.25 -0.79 10.31
C LEU A 80 8.41 -0.74 9.31
N MET A 81 9.20 0.33 9.32
CA MET A 81 10.36 0.49 8.43
C MET A 81 11.40 -0.60 8.64
N ARG A 82 11.67 -1.01 9.89
CA ARG A 82 12.58 -2.14 10.17
C ARG A 82 12.08 -3.47 9.59
N VAL A 83 10.77 -3.72 9.63
CA VAL A 83 10.17 -4.93 9.03
C VAL A 83 10.33 -4.90 7.51
N LEU A 84 10.01 -3.77 6.87
CA LEU A 84 10.13 -3.62 5.41
C LEU A 84 11.59 -3.74 4.95
N GLN A 85 12.52 -3.10 5.65
CA GLN A 85 13.96 -3.21 5.36
C GLN A 85 14.44 -4.66 5.42
N ARG A 86 14.01 -5.41 6.45
CA ARG A 86 14.48 -6.78 6.66
C ARG A 86 13.86 -7.80 5.71
N HIS A 87 12.61 -7.60 5.29
CA HIS A 87 11.84 -8.66 4.64
C HIS A 87 11.29 -8.30 3.25
N VAL A 88 11.36 -7.03 2.84
CA VAL A 88 10.81 -6.57 1.56
C VAL A 88 11.90 -5.97 0.69
N PHE A 89 12.71 -5.04 1.22
CA PHE A 89 13.63 -4.22 0.42
C PHE A 89 14.64 -5.05 -0.39
N GLU A 90 15.08 -6.20 0.12
CA GLU A 90 16.02 -7.08 -0.57
C GLU A 90 15.46 -7.67 -1.88
N TYR A 91 14.14 -7.79 -1.99
CA TYR A 91 13.43 -8.35 -3.14
C TYR A 91 12.95 -7.31 -4.13
N VAL A 92 13.09 -6.01 -3.82
CA VAL A 92 12.67 -4.93 -4.71
C VAL A 92 13.76 -4.66 -5.74
N GLY A 93 13.39 -4.82 -7.01
CA GLY A 93 14.20 -4.48 -8.16
C GLY A 93 14.23 -2.98 -8.43
N GLU A 94 15.25 -2.54 -9.15
CA GLU A 94 15.36 -1.16 -9.62
C GLU A 94 14.17 -0.79 -10.53
N GLY A 95 13.65 0.43 -10.40
CA GLY A 95 12.53 0.90 -11.23
C GLY A 95 11.14 0.41 -10.81
N GLU A 96 11.04 -0.43 -9.78
CA GLU A 96 9.78 -1.02 -9.34
C GLU A 96 8.97 -0.12 -8.39
N LEU A 97 7.65 -0.32 -8.42
CA LEU A 97 6.70 0.16 -7.42
C LEU A 97 5.99 -1.07 -6.84
N ILE A 98 6.25 -1.36 -5.57
CA ILE A 98 5.74 -2.56 -4.90
C ILE A 98 4.64 -2.17 -3.93
N GLN A 99 3.48 -2.82 -4.06
CA GLN A 99 2.43 -2.78 -3.05
C GLN A 99 2.69 -3.84 -2.00
N VAL A 100 2.60 -3.46 -0.72
CA VAL A 100 2.71 -4.37 0.42
C VAL A 100 1.41 -4.31 1.21
N ASP A 101 0.67 -5.41 1.24
CA ASP A 101 -0.55 -5.56 2.02
C ASP A 101 -0.23 -6.03 3.44
N MET A 102 -0.82 -5.38 4.45
CA MET A 102 -0.47 -5.57 5.85
C MET A 102 -1.70 -5.80 6.74
N LYS A 103 -1.88 -7.06 7.15
CA LYS A 103 -2.91 -7.44 8.11
C LYS A 103 -2.41 -7.36 9.55
N VAL A 104 -2.70 -6.24 10.22
CA VAL A 104 -2.37 -6.03 11.64
C VAL A 104 -3.40 -6.68 12.56
N ARG A 105 -2.95 -7.53 13.48
CA ARG A 105 -3.74 -8.05 14.61
C ARG A 105 -3.05 -7.68 15.91
N ILE A 106 -3.79 -7.00 16.79
CA ILE A 106 -3.31 -6.64 18.14
C ILE A 106 -3.91 -7.67 19.10
N SER A 107 -3.08 -8.29 19.92
CA SER A 107 -3.49 -9.24 20.95
C SER A 107 -2.80 -8.87 22.25
N MET A 108 -3.56 -8.79 23.34
CA MET A 108 -3.05 -8.48 24.67
C MET A 108 -3.10 -9.76 25.49
N HIS A 109 -2.00 -10.06 26.16
CA HIS A 109 -1.90 -11.19 27.09
C HIS A 109 -1.53 -10.63 28.46
N ASN A 110 -2.22 -11.11 29.50
CA ASN A 110 -2.04 -10.68 30.89
C ASN A 110 -2.31 -9.19 31.10
N ILE A 111 -3.57 -8.78 30.92
CA ILE A 111 -4.02 -7.45 31.33
C ILE A 111 -4.14 -7.49 32.86
N ASN A 112 -3.12 -6.97 33.54
CA ASN A 112 -3.22 -6.59 34.94
C ASN A 112 -3.37 -5.07 34.95
N GLU A 113 -4.53 -4.58 35.40
CA GLU A 113 -4.83 -3.15 35.57
C GLU A 113 -4.01 -2.51 36.68
#